data_AF-A0A6M6E786-F1
#
_entry.id   AF-A0A6M6E786-F1
#
_cell.length_a   1.000
_cell.length_b   1.000
_cell.length_c   1.000
_cell.angle_alpha   90.00
_cell.angle_beta   90.00
_cell.angle_gamma   90.00
#
_symmetry.space_group_name_H-M   'P 1'
#
loop_
_entity.id
_entity.type
_entity.pdbx_description
1 polymer ?
#
loop_
_entity_poly.entity_id
_entity_poly.type
_entity_poly.pdbx_seq_one_letter_code
_entity_poly.pdbx_strand_id
1 'polypeptide(L)'
;MRKKSTVIKSDVLDLGPMDFSLFGGLSEEDVKRQLANRDPFYNKFLLFDKSKNYSLEEYMQIRNVIGRDILFNDGIYQQFHYKFPNKYGTSVVRGSHTQGFWEVATTKYTDNVPNYPLPKKKRLRNKQFKKYGSTLSVISDPKRFEQFSDVEKYMAGLLNAHLLPV
;
A
#
# COMPACT_ATOMS: atom_id res chain seq x y z
N MET A 1 12.28 25.35 24.63
CA MET A 1 11.33 24.25 24.35
C MET A 1 12.05 23.15 23.57
N ARG A 2 12.25 21.97 24.19
CA ARG A 2 12.93 20.83 23.55
C ARG A 2 12.03 20.27 22.44
N LYS A 3 12.57 20.20 21.21
CA LYS A 3 11.95 19.50 20.09
C LYS A 3 11.81 18.04 20.47
N LYS A 4 10.58 17.54 20.61
CA LYS A 4 10.32 16.09 20.60
C LYS A 4 10.71 15.60 19.20
N SER A 5 11.92 15.06 19.04
CA SER A 5 12.17 14.20 17.89
C SER A 5 11.22 13.02 18.07
N THR A 6 10.31 12.83 17.12
CA THR A 6 9.67 11.53 16.93
C THR A 6 10.79 10.59 16.52
N VAL A 7 11.46 10.02 17.52
CA VAL A 7 12.32 8.86 17.38
C VAL A 7 11.38 7.78 16.85
N ILE A 8 11.47 7.52 15.54
CA ILE A 8 10.94 6.29 14.97
C ILE A 8 11.79 5.21 15.63
N LYS A 9 11.29 4.61 16.71
CA LYS A 9 11.99 3.51 17.37
C LYS A 9 12.14 2.42 16.33
N SER A 10 13.38 1.99 16.11
CA SER A 10 13.75 0.88 15.24
C SER A 10 13.41 -0.46 15.90
N ASP A 11 12.19 -0.55 16.43
CA ASP A 11 11.67 -1.80 16.95
C ASP A 11 11.06 -2.49 15.73
N VAL A 12 11.51 -3.74 15.49
CA VAL A 12 10.84 -4.69 14.60
C VAL A 12 9.33 -4.46 14.74
N LEU A 13 8.64 -4.20 13.63
CA LEU A 13 7.21 -3.90 13.61
C LEU A 13 6.47 -5.05 14.30
N ASP A 14 6.23 -4.92 15.60
CA ASP A 14 5.57 -5.95 16.40
C ASP A 14 4.09 -5.86 16.08
N LEU A 15 3.65 -6.75 15.19
CA LEU A 15 2.32 -6.71 14.57
C LEU A 15 1.21 -7.16 15.53
N GLY A 16 1.55 -7.58 16.75
CA GLY A 16 0.61 -8.19 17.68
C GLY A 16 -0.06 -9.45 17.10
N PRO A 17 -0.82 -10.21 17.91
CA PRO A 17 -1.62 -11.31 17.39
C PRO A 17 -2.73 -10.77 16.47
N MET A 18 -2.88 -11.39 15.30
CA MET A 18 -3.94 -11.05 14.34
C MET A 18 -5.30 -11.51 14.89
N ASP A 19 -6.25 -10.58 15.07
CA ASP A 19 -7.60 -10.93 15.53
C ASP A 19 -8.48 -11.34 14.34
N PHE A 20 -8.56 -12.65 14.11
CA PHE A 20 -9.30 -13.26 13.00
C PHE A 20 -10.82 -13.05 13.07
N SER A 21 -11.38 -12.68 14.23
CA SER A 21 -12.81 -12.38 14.36
C SER A 21 -13.24 -11.14 13.55
N LEU A 22 -12.27 -10.31 13.16
CA LEU A 22 -12.48 -9.07 12.41
C LEU A 22 -12.40 -9.25 10.88
N PHE A 23 -12.29 -10.49 10.39
CA PHE A 23 -12.04 -10.81 8.98
C PHE A 23 -13.32 -11.12 8.17
N GLY A 24 -14.42 -10.41 8.43
CA GLY A 24 -15.65 -10.54 7.66
C GLY A 24 -16.26 -11.95 7.68
N GLY A 25 -15.97 -12.74 8.73
CA GLY A 25 -16.43 -14.13 8.87
C GLY A 25 -15.53 -15.19 8.24
N LEU A 26 -14.39 -14.83 7.67
CA LEU A 26 -13.41 -15.80 7.13
C LEU A 26 -12.61 -16.46 8.25
N SER A 27 -12.37 -17.76 8.11
CA SER A 27 -11.51 -18.51 9.03
C SER A 27 -10.03 -18.12 8.88
N GLU A 28 -9.24 -18.32 9.92
CA GLU A 28 -7.78 -18.14 9.86
C GLU A 28 -7.14 -18.94 8.71
N GLU A 29 -7.64 -20.16 8.48
CA GLU A 29 -7.18 -21.05 7.41
C GLU A 29 -7.47 -20.47 6.03
N ASP A 30 -8.66 -19.91 5.82
CA ASP A 30 -9.03 -19.26 4.56
C ASP A 30 -8.17 -18.03 4.28
N VAL A 31 -7.90 -17.21 5.32
CA VAL A 31 -7.02 -16.04 5.18
C VAL A 31 -5.60 -16.48 4.79
N LYS A 32 -5.06 -17.51 5.44
CA LYS A 32 -3.74 -18.07 5.10
C LYS A 32 -3.73 -18.67 3.69
N ARG A 33 -4.79 -19.37 3.29
CA ARG A 33 -4.92 -19.98 1.97
C ARG A 33 -5.00 -18.95 0.87
N GLN A 34 -5.74 -17.86 1.05
CA GLN A 34 -5.77 -16.76 0.09
C GLN A 34 -4.38 -16.16 -0.13
N LEU A 35 -3.59 -15.97 0.94
CA LEU A 35 -2.22 -15.48 0.82
C LEU A 35 -1.27 -16.49 0.16
N ALA A 36 -1.42 -17.78 0.48
CA ALA A 36 -0.59 -18.84 -0.09
C ALA A 36 -0.87 -19.04 -1.60
N ASN A 37 -2.10 -18.81 -2.03
CA ASN A 37 -2.54 -18.95 -3.42
C ASN A 37 -2.33 -17.69 -4.26
N ARG A 38 -1.66 -16.66 -3.72
CA ARG A 38 -1.31 -15.47 -4.49
C ARG A 38 -0.50 -15.84 -5.71
N ASP A 39 -0.83 -15.27 -6.85
CA ASP A 39 -0.09 -15.47 -8.08
C ASP A 39 1.34 -14.90 -7.93
N PRO A 40 2.37 -15.77 -7.98
CA PRO A 40 3.76 -15.36 -7.80
C PRO A 40 4.23 -14.39 -8.89
N PHE A 41 3.55 -14.31 -10.03
CA PHE A 41 3.85 -13.36 -11.09
C PHE A 41 3.88 -11.91 -10.59
N TYR A 42 2.98 -11.53 -9.69
CA TYR A 42 2.89 -10.14 -9.19
C TYR A 42 3.97 -9.79 -8.18
N ASN A 43 4.70 -10.77 -7.63
CA ASN A 43 5.76 -10.51 -6.66
C ASN A 43 6.91 -9.70 -7.25
N LYS A 44 7.12 -9.74 -8.58
CA LYS A 44 8.12 -8.90 -9.27
C LYS A 44 7.77 -7.40 -9.27
N PHE A 45 6.52 -7.06 -8.99
CA PHE A 45 6.03 -5.68 -8.92
C PHE A 45 5.80 -5.20 -7.48
N LEU A 46 6.02 -6.07 -6.49
CA LEU A 46 5.80 -5.78 -5.08
C LEU A 46 6.88 -4.83 -4.56
N LEU A 47 6.47 -3.64 -4.13
CA LEU A 47 7.34 -2.64 -3.48
C LEU A 47 7.38 -2.77 -1.97
N PHE A 48 6.24 -3.12 -1.38
CA PHE A 48 6.11 -3.21 0.07
C PHE A 48 5.15 -4.31 0.45
N ASP A 49 5.49 -5.01 1.52
CA ASP A 49 4.72 -6.07 2.13
C ASP A 49 4.84 -5.94 3.65
N LYS A 50 3.73 -5.65 4.32
CA LYS A 50 3.70 -5.44 5.78
C LYS A 50 4.21 -6.64 6.57
N SER A 51 4.17 -7.86 6.03
CA SER A 51 4.68 -9.04 6.74
C SER A 51 6.21 -9.16 6.71
N LYS A 52 6.92 -8.29 5.98
CA LYS A 52 8.38 -8.31 5.88
C LYS A 52 9.01 -7.24 6.77
N ASN A 53 10.21 -7.54 7.25
CA ASN A 53 11.04 -6.56 7.95
C ASN A 53 11.82 -5.74 6.93
N TYR A 54 11.77 -4.42 7.05
CA TYR A 54 12.57 -3.49 6.25
C TYR A 54 13.45 -2.66 7.18
N SER A 55 14.70 -2.43 6.78
CA SER A 55 15.55 -1.42 7.37
C SER A 55 14.98 0.00 7.15
N LEU A 56 15.44 0.96 7.94
CA LEU A 56 15.04 2.36 7.78
C LEU A 56 15.39 2.89 6.37
N GLU A 57 16.52 2.46 5.81
CA GLU A 57 16.97 2.88 4.50
C GLU A 57 16.06 2.33 3.39
N GLU A 58 15.75 1.03 3.42
CA GLU A 58 14.79 0.40 2.49
C GLU A 58 13.42 1.06 2.60
N TYR A 59 12.94 1.31 3.82
CA TYR A 59 11.67 2.00 4.03
C TYR A 59 11.68 3.40 3.39
N MET A 60 12.77 4.16 3.54
CA MET A 60 12.89 5.49 2.92
C MET A 60 12.91 5.41 1.39
N GLN A 61 13.57 4.39 0.82
CA GLN A 61 13.56 4.15 -0.62
C GLN A 61 12.15 3.83 -1.12
N ILE A 62 11.44 2.92 -0.45
CA ILE A 62 10.06 2.56 -0.76
C ILE A 62 9.16 3.80 -0.69
N ARG A 63 9.25 4.57 0.40
CA ARG A 63 8.49 5.81 0.59
C ARG A 63 8.73 6.80 -0.55
N ASN A 64 9.98 6.95 -0.99
CA ASN A 64 10.33 7.85 -2.10
C ASN A 64 9.69 7.38 -3.42
N VAL A 65 9.66 6.07 -3.68
CA VAL A 65 8.99 5.50 -4.86
C VAL A 65 7.47 5.69 -4.79
N ILE A 66 6.86 5.47 -3.62
CA ILE A 66 5.40 5.62 -3.45
C ILE A 66 5.00 7.11 -3.48
N GLY A 67 5.90 7.99 -3.03
CA GLY A 67 5.69 9.44 -2.94
C GLY A 67 4.87 9.88 -1.72
N ARG A 68 4.67 9.00 -0.74
CA ARG A 68 3.92 9.23 0.50
C ARG A 68 4.33 8.26 1.59
N ASP A 69 3.97 8.60 2.83
CA ASP A 69 4.09 7.68 3.96
C ASP A 69 3.16 6.48 3.82
N ILE A 70 3.66 5.30 4.19
CA ILE A 70 2.85 4.10 4.37
C ILE A 70 2.23 4.18 5.77
N LEU A 71 0.91 4.00 5.83
CA LEU A 71 0.20 4.01 7.10
C LEU A 71 0.43 2.68 7.82
N PHE A 72 1.16 2.72 8.93
CA PHE A 72 1.27 1.62 9.90
C PHE A 72 0.26 1.87 11.00
N ASN A 73 -0.98 1.44 10.77
CA ASN A 73 -2.00 1.44 11.82
C ASN A 73 -2.13 0.01 12.37
N ASP A 74 -2.38 -0.10 13.68
CA ASP A 74 -2.57 -1.39 14.37
C ASP A 74 -3.79 -2.14 13.82
N GLY A 75 -4.77 -1.40 13.29
CA GLY A 75 -5.94 -1.95 12.61
C GLY A 75 -5.73 -2.39 11.16
N ILE A 76 -4.50 -2.41 10.64
CA ILE A 76 -4.17 -2.92 9.29
C ILE A 76 -3.40 -4.24 9.48
N TYR A 77 -3.98 -5.37 9.12
CA TYR A 77 -3.34 -6.67 9.31
C TYR A 77 -2.51 -7.09 8.09
N GLN A 78 -3.00 -6.79 6.89
CA GLN A 78 -2.32 -7.10 5.63
C GLN A 78 -2.24 -5.83 4.79
N GLN A 79 -1.07 -5.58 4.21
CA GLN A 79 -0.86 -4.42 3.35
C GLN A 79 0.23 -4.73 2.32
N PHE A 80 -0.11 -4.52 1.05
CA PHE A 80 0.79 -4.71 -0.07
C PHE A 80 0.76 -3.47 -0.96
N HIS A 81 1.92 -3.03 -1.44
CA HIS A 81 2.00 -2.00 -2.47
C HIS A 81 2.71 -2.57 -3.69
N TYR A 82 2.06 -2.46 -4.84
CA TYR A 82 2.56 -2.89 -6.14
C TYR A 82 2.79 -1.68 -7.03
N LYS A 83 3.86 -1.70 -7.83
CA LYS A 83 4.12 -0.73 -8.89
C LYS A 83 4.38 -1.45 -10.20
N PHE A 84 3.53 -1.16 -11.17
CA PHE A 84 3.59 -1.70 -12.51
C PHE A 84 4.47 -0.83 -13.42
N PRO A 85 5.03 -1.41 -14.50
CA PRO A 85 5.90 -0.69 -15.44
C PRO A 85 5.17 0.45 -16.16
N ASN A 86 3.85 0.40 -16.21
CA ASN A 86 2.99 1.38 -16.89
C ASN A 86 2.70 2.65 -16.07
N LYS A 87 3.47 2.91 -15.01
CA LYS A 87 3.31 4.03 -14.08
C LYS A 87 2.03 3.95 -13.24
N TYR A 88 1.29 2.85 -13.29
CA TYR A 88 0.24 2.58 -12.32
C TYR A 88 0.76 1.67 -11.20
N GLY A 89 0.02 1.63 -10.12
CA GLY A 89 0.27 0.75 -8.99
C GLY A 89 -0.99 0.56 -8.19
N THR A 90 -0.92 -0.40 -7.27
CA THR A 90 -2.05 -0.79 -6.44
C THR A 90 -1.57 -0.94 -5.02
N SER A 91 -2.23 -0.26 -4.09
CA SER A 91 -2.12 -0.50 -2.66
C SER A 91 -3.31 -1.35 -2.26
N VAL A 92 -3.06 -2.48 -1.63
CA VAL A 92 -4.09 -3.41 -1.17
C VAL A 92 -3.95 -3.49 0.34
N VAL A 93 -5.04 -3.25 1.07
CA VAL A 93 -5.06 -3.31 2.54
C VAL A 93 -6.23 -4.15 3.02
N ARG A 94 -6.01 -4.83 4.14
CA ARG A 94 -7.05 -5.57 4.86
C ARG A 94 -6.83 -5.40 6.34
N GLY A 95 -7.89 -5.11 7.07
CA GLY A 95 -7.81 -4.75 8.47
C GLY A 95 -9.17 -4.64 9.14
N SER A 96 -9.17 -4.21 10.40
CA SER A 96 -10.40 -3.91 11.13
C SER A 96 -11.20 -2.79 10.46
N HIS A 97 -10.51 -1.79 9.91
CA HIS A 97 -11.13 -0.68 9.18
C HIS A 97 -11.84 -1.10 7.88
N THR A 98 -11.44 -2.22 7.26
CA THR A 98 -12.10 -2.76 6.06
C THR A 98 -13.12 -3.85 6.40
N GLN A 99 -13.44 -4.06 7.69
CA GLN A 99 -14.29 -5.15 8.16
C GLN A 99 -13.83 -6.52 7.65
N GLY A 100 -12.53 -6.67 7.40
CA GLY A 100 -11.99 -7.92 6.90
C GLY A 100 -12.09 -8.14 5.40
N PHE A 101 -12.61 -7.20 4.61
CA PHE A 101 -12.55 -7.25 3.14
C PHE A 101 -11.26 -6.62 2.62
N TRP A 102 -10.89 -6.89 1.38
CA TRP A 102 -9.77 -6.18 0.76
C TRP A 102 -10.24 -4.79 0.31
N GLU A 103 -9.47 -3.76 0.64
CA GLU A 103 -9.61 -2.44 0.05
C GLU A 103 -8.45 -2.22 -0.91
N VAL A 104 -8.79 -1.74 -2.11
CA VAL A 104 -7.85 -1.56 -3.22
C VAL A 104 -7.80 -0.09 -3.59
N ALA A 105 -6.59 0.48 -3.54
CA ALA A 105 -6.33 1.84 -3.96
C ALA A 105 -5.38 1.88 -5.15
N THR A 106 -5.81 2.50 -6.23
CA THR A 106 -5.02 2.69 -7.45
C THR A 106 -4.19 3.95 -7.33
N THR A 107 -2.90 3.82 -7.61
CA THR A 107 -1.96 4.94 -7.61
C THR A 107 -1.43 5.14 -9.01
N LYS A 108 -1.55 6.34 -9.56
CA LYS A 108 -0.84 6.73 -10.79
C LYS A 108 0.40 7.52 -10.41
N TYR A 109 1.56 6.93 -10.66
CA TYR A 109 2.86 7.53 -10.45
C TYR A 109 3.14 8.58 -11.53
N THR A 110 3.76 9.69 -11.13
CA THR A 110 4.19 10.73 -12.05
C THR A 110 5.67 10.51 -12.40
N ASP A 111 6.08 10.90 -13.61
CA ASP A 111 7.50 10.87 -13.99
C ASP A 111 8.32 11.98 -13.32
N ASN A 112 7.62 12.99 -12.79
CA ASN A 112 8.20 14.21 -12.28
C ASN A 112 8.25 14.24 -10.75
N VAL A 113 8.35 13.08 -10.08
CA VAL A 113 8.60 13.07 -8.64
C VAL A 113 9.96 13.74 -8.42
N PRO A 114 10.00 14.90 -7.75
CA PRO A 114 11.25 15.61 -7.55
C PRO A 114 12.20 14.73 -6.73
N ASN A 115 13.41 14.47 -7.24
CA ASN A 115 14.51 13.85 -6.49
C ASN A 115 15.01 14.70 -5.30
N TYR A 116 14.36 15.84 -5.04
CA TYR A 116 14.72 16.75 -3.97
C TYR A 116 13.97 16.40 -2.68
N PRO A 117 14.62 16.50 -1.52
CA PRO A 117 13.96 16.30 -0.23
C PRO A 117 12.76 17.23 -0.10
N LEU A 118 11.63 16.67 0.35
CA LEU A 118 10.39 17.41 0.52
C LEU A 118 10.62 18.67 1.38
N PRO A 119 10.12 19.84 0.97
CA PRO A 119 10.29 21.09 1.70
C PRO A 119 9.81 20.96 3.15
N LYS A 120 10.61 21.46 4.09
CA LYS A 120 10.28 21.41 5.54
C LYS A 120 8.94 22.11 5.85
N LYS A 121 8.57 23.15 5.09
CA LYS A 121 7.32 23.91 5.28
C LYS A 121 6.12 23.18 4.67
N LYS A 122 5.09 22.90 5.50
CA LYS A 122 3.83 22.22 5.10
C LYS A 122 3.20 22.81 3.84
N ARG A 123 3.10 24.13 3.73
CA ARG A 123 2.52 24.81 2.54
C ARG A 123 3.27 24.49 1.25
N LEU A 124 4.60 24.51 1.28
CA LEU A 124 5.44 24.22 0.11
C LEU A 124 5.38 22.74 -0.25
N ARG A 125 5.40 21.86 0.77
CA ARG A 125 5.19 20.42 0.61
C ARG A 125 3.87 20.11 -0.11
N ASN A 126 2.77 20.70 0.35
CA ASN A 126 1.45 20.51 -0.26
C ASN A 126 1.38 21.06 -1.69
N LYS A 127 2.03 22.20 -1.97
CA LYS A 127 2.11 22.75 -3.33
C LYS A 127 2.87 21.82 -4.26
N GLN A 128 3.94 21.19 -3.78
CA GLN A 128 4.74 20.25 -4.55
C GLN A 128 3.99 18.92 -4.77
N PHE A 129 3.30 18.39 -3.75
CA PHE A 129 2.44 17.23 -3.90
C PHE A 129 1.28 17.47 -4.88
N LYS A 130 0.67 18.65 -4.88
CA LYS A 130 -0.35 18.99 -5.89
C LYS A 130 0.22 19.05 -7.31
N LYS A 131 1.49 19.44 -7.48
CA LYS A 131 2.11 19.64 -8.78
C LYS A 131 2.76 18.36 -9.34
N TYR A 132 3.26 17.51 -8.46
CA TYR A 132 4.12 16.38 -8.82
C TYR A 132 3.76 15.08 -8.10
N GLY A 133 2.82 15.09 -7.16
CA GLY A 133 2.44 13.91 -6.40
C GLY A 133 1.70 12.89 -7.27
N SER A 134 1.81 11.62 -6.87
CA SER A 134 0.97 10.56 -7.41
C SER A 134 -0.51 10.81 -7.09
N THR A 135 -1.39 10.54 -8.04
CA THR A 135 -2.83 10.58 -7.78
C THR A 135 -3.28 9.23 -7.22
N LEU A 136 -4.05 9.28 -6.13
CA LEU A 136 -4.65 8.10 -5.50
C LEU A 136 -6.14 8.09 -5.79
N SER A 137 -6.64 6.98 -6.30
CA SER A 137 -8.06 6.66 -6.34
C SER A 137 -8.30 5.44 -5.47
N VAL A 138 -9.05 5.61 -4.37
CA VAL A 138 -9.41 4.52 -3.47
C VAL A 138 -10.73 3.93 -3.95
N ILE A 139 -10.77 2.61 -4.13
CA ILE A 139 -12.00 1.87 -4.43
C ILE A 139 -12.39 1.16 -3.14
N SER A 140 -13.26 1.80 -2.36
CA SER A 140 -13.86 1.21 -1.17
C SER A 140 -15.18 0.54 -1.57
N ASP A 141 -15.06 -0.60 -2.26
CA ASP A 141 -16.17 -1.51 -2.53
C ASP A 141 -15.87 -2.88 -1.90
N PRO A 142 -16.32 -3.11 -0.65
CA PRO A 142 -15.98 -4.31 0.10
C PRO A 142 -16.41 -5.61 -0.60
N LYS A 143 -17.53 -5.59 -1.35
CA LYS A 143 -18.05 -6.77 -2.04
C LYS A 143 -17.26 -7.11 -3.30
N ARG A 144 -16.64 -6.11 -3.93
CA ARG A 144 -15.86 -6.29 -5.16
C ARG A 144 -14.55 -7.03 -4.93
N PHE A 145 -14.00 -6.97 -3.73
CA PHE A 145 -12.70 -7.54 -3.37
C PHE A 145 -12.80 -8.43 -2.12
N GLU A 146 -13.75 -9.35 -2.11
CA GLU A 146 -13.88 -10.34 -1.04
C GLU A 146 -12.74 -11.36 -1.08
N GLN A 147 -12.37 -11.82 -2.27
CA GLN A 147 -11.26 -12.74 -2.49
C GLN A 147 -10.04 -11.99 -3.05
N PHE A 148 -8.84 -12.42 -2.65
CA PHE A 148 -7.61 -11.83 -3.20
C PHE A 148 -7.48 -12.05 -4.72
N SER A 149 -8.07 -13.11 -5.27
CA SER A 149 -8.11 -13.35 -6.72
C SER A 149 -8.86 -12.24 -7.49
N ASP A 150 -9.82 -11.56 -6.87
CA ASP A 150 -10.50 -10.40 -7.49
C ASP A 150 -9.59 -9.16 -7.50
N VAL A 151 -8.73 -9.02 -6.49
CA VAL A 151 -7.65 -8.03 -6.49
C VAL A 151 -6.67 -8.33 -7.63
N GLU A 152 -6.31 -9.58 -7.86
CA GLU A 152 -5.42 -9.99 -8.95
C GLU A 152 -6.04 -9.75 -10.33
N LYS A 153 -7.33 -10.04 -10.53
CA LYS A 153 -8.04 -9.66 -11.77
C LYS A 153 -7.99 -8.15 -12.00
N TYR A 154 -8.15 -7.37 -10.94
CA TYR A 154 -8.03 -5.91 -11.01
C TYR A 154 -6.61 -5.46 -11.36
N MET A 155 -5.59 -6.08 -10.75
CA MET A 155 -4.17 -5.83 -11.06
C MET A 155 -3.84 -6.19 -12.51
N ALA A 156 -4.38 -7.30 -13.05
CA ALA A 156 -4.22 -7.67 -14.45
C ALA A 156 -4.79 -6.59 -15.39
N GLY A 157 -5.99 -6.11 -15.11
CA GLY A 157 -6.60 -5.00 -15.86
C GLY A 157 -5.78 -3.73 -15.78
N LEU A 158 -5.26 -3.40 -14.59
CA LEU A 158 -4.44 -2.21 -14.39
C LEU A 158 -3.08 -2.31 -15.08
N LEU A 159 -2.43 -3.48 -15.07
CA LEU A 159 -1.17 -3.74 -15.78
C LEU A 159 -1.34 -3.55 -17.29
N ASN A 160 -2.49 -3.95 -17.84
CA ASN A 160 -2.82 -3.83 -19.25
C ASN A 160 -3.36 -2.44 -19.65
N ALA A 161 -3.56 -1.52 -18.71
CA ALA A 161 -4.18 -0.21 -18.94
C ALA A 161 -3.33 0.77 -19.80
N HIS A 162 -2.21 0.34 -20.39
CA HIS A 162 -1.57 1.04 -21.52
C HIS A 162 -2.47 1.13 -22.77
N LEU A 163 -3.62 0.45 -22.79
CA LEU A 163 -4.51 0.30 -23.95
C LEU A 163 -5.89 0.96 -23.79
N LEU A 164 -6.15 1.72 -22.73
CA LEU A 164 -7.40 2.47 -22.61
C LEU A 164 -7.24 3.87 -23.20
N PRO A 165 -8.07 4.26 -24.18
CA PRO A 165 -7.95 5.55 -24.85
C PRO A 165 -8.22 6.69 -23.84
N VAL A 166 -7.45 7.76 -24.01
CA VAL A 166 -7.61 9.04 -23.30
C VAL A 166 -8.92 9.70 -23.69
#